data_AF-A0A8T0A4M4-F1
#
_entry.id   AF-A0A8T0A4M4-F1
#
_cell.length_a   1.000
_cell.length_b   1.000
_cell.length_c   1.000
_cell.angle_alpha   90.00
_cell.angle_beta   90.00
_cell.angle_gamma   90.00
#
_symmetry.space_group_name_H-M   'P 1'
#
loop_
_entity.id
_entity.type
_entity.pdbx_description
1 polymer ?
#
loop_
_entity_poly.entity_id
_entity_poly.type
_entity_poly.pdbx_seq_one_letter_code
_entity_poly.pdbx_strand_id
1 'polypeptide(L)'
;SFPLDSILTLIQFIDKDYKFRSFKIIKIFESIQLELFLQSLLLENTEAFVDNLLIDNFAFILSSYPDRIYNLFGNSFDNSASLVITTFEDNLLKSFIQVLSNGKFNVEIFAKIISNYSIEFFERFLVRIIPEEIFYFSLKNIFTFDHIEKRKREFIIIKLVQFISDGQTLMKLLSCSSLSDHFLRKCLVEKSIYMNSNSSIRNSVKLAEYFSLLGQNNLINVFNELFSQYCSQTQILMFVSLQNQVQLSLALIDFARQINFEMRCLIKDELINSLIFIVQRFLDQSDISRRQIGMLTAETLFTLFEYNSLKFDYIENDPTFSEFVTALNGEKIEKREENSKQNKMEDKLQRKKRVIDSRVEILDSDDDEEREKLIEENKDNLEQHQFVYFQDCLDTLKDNKTEYKDWENALYSIGPMIKNKSIGLNIFGIEILETLLFLEERFNFPNFINYKMGIIKLLLVDNPQLISHFVRLFCSKKCSQSHKSLLLSTIVNASKMLYFGDENEENRENNQEKNINLNNSIGKIIWKSSNLIKSNNTNKIIKSKFAPIAPQFVFSLLDLCQRYNFDLEKDSILFSRLILALSEVINFSKNSPSIISIASSTFLWLKQFR
;
A
#
# COMPACT_ATOMS: atom_id res chain seq x y z
N SER A 1 17.49 22.77 -36.38
CA SER A 1 17.90 23.35 -35.09
C SER A 1 16.82 24.33 -34.66
N PHE A 2 16.14 24.07 -33.55
CA PHE A 2 15.32 25.10 -32.91
C PHE A 2 16.27 26.06 -32.18
N PRO A 3 16.23 27.38 -32.42
CA PRO A 3 17.14 28.31 -31.77
C PRO A 3 16.86 28.36 -30.26
N LEU A 4 17.91 28.44 -29.45
CA LEU A 4 17.89 28.52 -27.98
C LEU A 4 16.88 29.55 -27.45
N ASP A 5 16.79 30.69 -28.15
CA ASP A 5 15.85 31.77 -27.86
C ASP A 5 14.40 31.29 -27.86
N SER A 6 14.06 30.28 -28.67
CA SER A 6 12.71 29.72 -28.71
C SER A 6 12.35 28.96 -27.43
N ILE A 7 13.33 28.29 -26.81
CA ILE A 7 13.16 27.53 -25.56
C ILE A 7 13.05 28.49 -24.37
N LEU A 8 13.90 29.52 -24.33
CA LEU A 8 13.81 30.59 -23.33
C LEU A 8 12.50 31.37 -23.45
N THR A 9 12.07 31.66 -24.69
CA THR A 9 10.75 32.27 -24.94
C THR A 9 9.64 31.34 -24.47
N LEU A 10 9.73 30.02 -24.69
CA LEU A 10 8.79 29.02 -24.20
C LEU A 10 8.66 29.05 -22.67
N ILE A 11 9.80 29.01 -21.96
CA ILE A 11 9.86 29.02 -20.50
C ILE A 11 9.26 30.32 -19.95
N GLN A 12 9.65 31.47 -20.50
CA GLN A 12 9.13 32.78 -20.10
C GLN A 12 7.63 32.98 -20.39
N PHE A 13 7.12 32.35 -21.46
CA PHE A 13 5.70 32.43 -21.83
C PHE A 13 4.82 31.54 -20.95
N ILE A 14 5.39 30.45 -20.44
CA ILE A 14 4.72 29.45 -19.63
C ILE A 14 4.68 29.84 -18.14
N ASP A 15 5.69 30.57 -17.64
CA ASP A 15 5.77 31.05 -16.25
C ASP A 15 4.76 32.16 -15.92
N LYS A 16 4.08 32.74 -16.92
CA LYS A 16 3.10 33.81 -16.69
C LYS A 16 1.69 33.22 -16.57
N ASP A 17 1.22 33.17 -15.33
CA ASP A 17 -0.15 32.80 -14.96
C ASP A 17 -1.23 33.59 -15.73
N TYR A 18 -2.33 32.89 -15.97
CA TYR A 18 -3.67 33.34 -16.40
C TYR A 18 -4.04 33.21 -17.91
N LYS A 19 -5.00 32.29 -18.12
CA LYS A 19 -5.92 32.12 -19.27
C LYS A 19 -5.30 31.58 -20.57
N PHE A 20 -5.16 30.25 -20.57
CA PHE A 20 -4.78 29.44 -21.71
C PHE A 20 -5.92 29.30 -22.75
N ARG A 21 -5.95 30.13 -23.80
CA ARG A 21 -6.84 29.93 -24.98
C ARG A 21 -6.28 30.43 -26.32
N SER A 22 -4.96 30.59 -26.49
CA SER A 22 -4.42 31.07 -27.79
C SER A 22 -3.97 29.93 -28.71
N PHE A 23 -4.33 29.99 -29.99
CA PHE A 23 -3.93 29.05 -31.05
C PHE A 23 -2.39 28.88 -31.19
N LYS A 24 -1.62 29.90 -30.78
CA LYS A 24 -0.15 29.85 -30.71
C LYS A 24 0.36 28.86 -29.66
N ILE A 25 -0.37 28.69 -28.55
CA ILE A 25 -0.03 27.75 -27.50
C ILE A 25 -0.25 26.31 -27.98
N ILE A 26 -1.34 26.03 -28.69
CA ILE A 26 -1.59 24.69 -29.28
C ILE A 26 -0.44 24.30 -30.21
N LYS A 27 0.03 25.20 -31.08
CA LYS A 27 1.21 24.96 -31.93
C LYS A 27 2.49 24.71 -31.15
N ILE A 28 2.67 25.37 -29.99
CA ILE A 28 3.78 25.12 -29.08
C ILE A 28 3.67 23.72 -28.48
N PHE A 29 2.49 23.33 -27.99
CA PHE A 29 2.23 21.99 -27.45
C PHE A 29 2.39 20.89 -28.51
N GLU A 30 1.96 21.13 -29.75
CA GLU A 30 2.20 20.25 -30.91
C GLU A 30 3.69 20.15 -31.25
N SER A 31 4.45 21.24 -31.12
CA SER A 31 5.90 21.23 -31.36
C SER A 31 6.65 20.47 -30.26
N ILE A 32 6.22 20.58 -28.99
CA ILE A 32 6.77 19.82 -27.86
C ILE A 32 6.52 18.32 -28.02
N GLN A 33 5.44 17.91 -28.70
CA GLN A 33 5.16 16.51 -29.00
C GLN A 33 6.10 15.91 -30.04
N LEU A 34 6.84 16.71 -30.80
CA LEU A 34 7.71 16.16 -31.84
C LEU A 34 8.91 15.46 -31.21
N GLU A 35 9.05 14.16 -31.50
CA GLU A 35 10.16 13.31 -31.05
C GLU A 35 11.53 13.94 -31.35
N LEU A 36 11.72 14.52 -32.54
CA LEU A 36 12.97 15.20 -32.93
C LEU A 36 13.27 16.43 -32.07
N PHE A 37 12.23 17.16 -31.63
CA PHE A 37 12.39 18.33 -30.77
C PHE A 37 12.83 17.89 -29.36
N LEU A 38 12.13 16.93 -28.77
CA LEU A 38 12.49 16.34 -27.47
C LEU A 38 13.88 15.72 -27.49
N GLN A 39 14.23 15.00 -28.55
CA GLN A 39 15.58 14.44 -28.73
C GLN A 39 16.64 15.55 -28.72
N SER A 40 16.44 16.61 -29.51
CA SER A 40 17.39 17.72 -29.59
C SER A 40 17.59 18.46 -28.26
N LEU A 41 16.57 18.44 -27.40
CA LEU A 41 16.59 19.08 -26.08
C LEU A 41 17.33 18.25 -25.02
N LEU A 42 17.22 16.92 -25.12
CA LEU A 42 17.76 15.99 -24.14
C LEU A 42 19.23 15.62 -24.41
N LEU A 43 19.69 15.74 -25.67
CA LEU A 43 21.10 15.63 -26.01
C LEU A 43 21.91 16.74 -25.31
N GLU A 44 23.18 16.47 -25.00
CA GLU A 44 24.12 17.44 -24.45
C GLU A 44 24.26 18.68 -25.35
N ASN A 45 23.38 19.66 -25.18
CA ASN A 45 23.61 21.04 -25.60
C ASN A 45 24.20 21.78 -24.40
N THR A 46 25.49 21.55 -24.14
CA THR A 46 26.24 22.13 -23.02
C THR A 46 26.23 23.67 -23.02
N GLU A 47 25.99 24.30 -24.17
CA GLU A 47 25.85 25.75 -24.30
C GLU A 47 24.46 26.28 -23.93
N ALA A 48 23.43 25.42 -23.85
CA ALA A 48 22.03 25.84 -23.70
C ALA A 48 21.56 25.98 -22.25
N PHE A 49 22.13 25.20 -21.35
CA PHE A 49 21.70 25.11 -19.95
C PHE A 49 22.86 25.52 -19.04
N VAL A 50 23.19 26.82 -19.05
CA VAL A 50 24.23 27.39 -18.18
C VAL A 50 23.72 27.56 -16.73
N ASP A 51 22.40 27.67 -16.54
CA ASP A 51 21.76 27.87 -15.24
C ASP A 51 20.95 26.63 -14.79
N ASN A 52 21.20 26.17 -13.57
CA ASN A 52 20.43 25.09 -12.91
C ASN A 52 18.92 25.41 -12.82
N LEU A 53 18.56 26.69 -12.73
CA LEU A 53 17.17 27.14 -12.72
C LEU A 53 16.43 26.80 -14.03
N LEU A 54 17.13 26.89 -15.17
CA LEU A 54 16.57 26.55 -16.47
C LEU A 54 16.35 25.04 -16.59
N ILE A 55 17.26 24.24 -16.06
CA ILE A 55 17.13 22.78 -15.98
C ILE A 55 15.90 22.40 -15.14
N ASP A 56 15.71 23.03 -13.98
CA ASP A 56 14.57 22.78 -13.11
C ASP A 56 13.25 23.14 -13.77
N ASN A 57 13.15 24.35 -14.34
CA ASN A 57 11.95 24.79 -15.01
C ASN A 57 11.62 23.91 -16.21
N PHE A 58 12.64 23.49 -16.96
CA PHE A 58 12.47 22.63 -18.12
C PHE A 58 12.01 21.22 -17.74
N ALA A 59 12.67 20.59 -16.76
CA ALA A 59 12.26 19.28 -16.25
C ALA A 59 10.84 19.33 -15.68
N PHE A 60 10.49 20.41 -14.97
CA PHE A 60 9.14 20.64 -14.47
C PHE A 60 8.11 20.78 -15.59
N ILE A 61 8.40 21.53 -16.65
CA ILE A 61 7.49 21.68 -17.80
C ILE A 61 7.21 20.33 -18.46
N LEU A 62 8.25 19.54 -18.75
CA LEU A 62 8.08 18.24 -19.38
C LEU A 62 7.32 17.26 -18.50
N SER A 63 7.60 17.24 -17.18
CA SER A 63 6.94 16.34 -16.24
C SER A 63 5.50 16.71 -15.90
N SER A 64 5.18 18.00 -15.85
CA SER A 64 3.82 18.48 -15.61
C SER A 64 2.98 18.62 -16.89
N TYR A 65 3.52 18.28 -18.07
CA TYR A 65 2.80 18.37 -19.34
C TYR A 65 1.49 17.57 -19.35
N PRO A 66 1.43 16.31 -18.86
CA PRO A 66 0.17 15.58 -18.77
C PRO A 66 -0.88 16.31 -17.93
N ASP A 67 -0.50 16.79 -16.74
CA ASP A 67 -1.38 17.54 -15.83
C ASP A 67 -1.87 18.85 -16.46
N ARG A 68 -1.01 19.53 -17.22
CA ARG A 68 -1.37 20.77 -17.94
C ARG A 68 -2.35 20.50 -19.07
N ILE A 69 -2.14 19.44 -19.85
CA ILE A 69 -3.10 19.00 -20.86
C ILE A 69 -4.44 18.65 -20.21
N TYR A 70 -4.41 17.90 -19.11
CA TYR A 70 -5.62 17.56 -18.37
C TYR A 70 -6.38 18.81 -17.88
N ASN A 71 -5.65 19.78 -17.32
CA ASN A 71 -6.23 21.07 -16.88
C ASN A 71 -6.74 21.94 -18.03
N LEU A 72 -6.16 21.83 -19.24
CA LEU A 72 -6.58 22.56 -20.44
C LEU A 72 -7.90 22.04 -21.01
N PHE A 73 -8.06 20.72 -21.06
CA PHE A 73 -9.26 20.07 -21.60
C PHE A 73 -10.38 19.92 -20.55
N GLY A 74 -10.06 20.01 -19.26
CA GLY A 74 -11.03 19.92 -18.15
C GLY A 74 -11.55 18.50 -17.92
N ASN A 75 -12.48 18.33 -16.96
CA ASN A 75 -13.08 17.03 -16.60
C ASN A 75 -14.02 16.42 -17.67
N SER A 76 -14.19 17.08 -18.82
CA SER A 76 -14.79 16.42 -19.98
C SER A 76 -13.78 15.39 -20.48
N PHE A 77 -14.04 14.12 -20.18
CA PHE A 77 -13.33 12.94 -20.69
C PHE A 77 -13.39 12.90 -22.23
N ASP A 78 -12.73 13.83 -22.89
CA ASP A 78 -12.55 13.81 -24.32
C ASP A 78 -11.39 12.86 -24.61
N ASN A 79 -11.67 11.83 -25.41
CA ASN A 79 -10.68 10.89 -25.94
C ASN A 79 -9.47 11.58 -26.61
N SER A 80 -9.62 12.86 -27.00
CA SER A 80 -8.55 13.69 -27.54
C SER A 80 -7.46 14.02 -26.52
N ALA A 81 -7.80 14.32 -25.26
CA ALA A 81 -6.82 14.67 -24.23
C ALA A 81 -5.96 13.45 -23.86
N SER A 82 -6.60 12.28 -23.71
CA SER A 82 -5.89 11.01 -23.47
C SER A 82 -4.96 10.69 -24.63
N LEU A 83 -5.41 10.80 -25.89
CA LEU A 83 -4.59 10.55 -27.08
C LEU A 83 -3.38 11.48 -27.14
N VAL A 84 -3.56 12.77 -26.81
CA VAL A 84 -2.50 13.79 -26.78
C VAL A 84 -1.45 13.46 -25.71
N ILE A 85 -1.88 13.05 -24.52
CA ILE A 85 -0.98 12.64 -23.44
C ILE A 85 -0.21 11.37 -23.83
N THR A 86 -0.90 10.34 -24.30
CA THR A 86 -0.24 9.07 -24.68
C THR A 86 0.74 9.28 -25.83
N THR A 87 0.40 10.10 -26.82
CA THR A 87 1.29 10.42 -27.94
C THR A 87 2.54 11.15 -27.46
N PHE A 88 2.38 12.11 -26.55
CA PHE A 88 3.50 12.83 -25.95
C PHE A 88 4.40 11.91 -25.13
N GLU A 89 3.83 11.08 -24.26
CA GLU A 89 4.58 10.11 -23.46
C GLU A 89 5.35 9.11 -24.33
N ASP A 90 4.73 8.59 -25.39
CA ASP A 90 5.40 7.68 -26.32
C ASP A 90 6.55 8.36 -27.06
N ASN A 91 6.38 9.62 -27.48
CA ASN A 91 7.43 10.38 -28.12
C ASN A 91 8.56 10.74 -27.15
N LEU A 92 8.23 11.13 -25.91
CA LEU A 92 9.22 11.37 -24.87
C LEU A 92 10.03 10.12 -24.55
N LEU A 93 9.37 8.97 -24.46
CA LEU A 93 10.03 7.69 -24.19
C LEU A 93 10.94 7.28 -25.36
N LYS A 94 10.49 7.42 -26.61
CA LYS A 94 11.36 7.20 -27.79
C LYS A 94 12.58 8.12 -27.77
N SER A 95 12.38 9.41 -27.49
CA SER A 95 13.48 10.36 -27.35
C SER A 95 14.43 9.95 -26.23
N PHE A 96 13.92 9.48 -25.09
CA PHE A 96 14.74 8.99 -23.97
C PHE A 96 15.61 7.81 -24.41
N ILE A 97 15.04 6.79 -25.05
CA ILE A 97 15.76 5.61 -25.54
C ILE A 97 16.86 6.04 -26.52
N GLN A 98 16.53 6.89 -27.49
CA GLN A 98 17.47 7.34 -28.52
C GLN A 98 18.61 8.20 -27.95
N VAL A 99 18.31 8.99 -26.92
CA VAL A 99 19.30 9.81 -26.22
C VAL A 99 20.21 8.93 -25.35
N LEU A 100 19.64 7.93 -24.67
CA LEU A 100 20.41 6.95 -23.90
C LEU A 100 21.33 6.12 -24.81
N SER A 101 20.90 5.77 -26.04
CA SER A 101 21.73 5.02 -27.01
C SER A 101 22.89 5.86 -27.54
N ASN A 102 22.71 7.18 -27.61
CA ASN A 102 23.76 8.09 -28.07
C ASN A 102 24.83 8.35 -27.00
N GLY A 103 24.56 8.02 -25.73
CA GLY A 103 25.49 8.17 -24.61
C GLY A 103 25.82 9.62 -24.21
N LYS A 104 25.29 10.62 -24.93
CA LYS A 104 25.52 12.05 -24.70
C LYS A 104 24.22 12.73 -24.29
N PHE A 105 24.01 12.87 -22.99
CA PHE A 105 22.79 13.48 -22.46
C PHE A 105 23.05 14.15 -21.13
N ASN A 106 22.22 15.14 -20.83
CA ASN A 106 22.27 15.80 -19.54
C ASN A 106 21.61 14.90 -18.48
N VAL A 107 22.45 14.22 -17.68
CA VAL A 107 22.01 13.30 -16.60
C VAL A 107 21.06 14.00 -15.62
N GLU A 108 21.29 15.27 -15.31
CA GLU A 108 20.47 16.04 -14.38
C GLU A 108 19.05 16.29 -14.91
N ILE A 109 18.93 16.75 -16.16
CA ILE A 109 17.63 16.93 -16.82
C ILE A 109 16.88 15.60 -16.84
N PHE A 110 17.55 14.54 -17.26
CA PHE A 110 16.95 13.22 -17.40
C PHE A 110 16.46 12.66 -16.05
N ALA A 111 17.33 12.72 -15.03
CA ALA A 111 17.01 12.34 -13.67
C ALA A 111 15.82 13.11 -13.10
N LYS A 112 15.79 14.44 -13.30
CA LYS A 112 14.71 15.30 -12.81
C LYS A 112 13.38 15.00 -13.51
N ILE A 113 13.38 14.79 -14.83
CA ILE A 113 12.17 14.42 -15.56
C ILE A 113 11.62 13.09 -15.05
N ILE A 114 12.46 12.04 -14.99
CA ILE A 114 12.04 10.72 -14.48
C ILE A 114 11.51 10.83 -13.06
N SER A 115 12.17 11.62 -12.20
CA SER A 115 11.78 11.78 -10.80
C SER A 115 10.44 12.50 -10.59
N ASN A 116 9.98 13.26 -11.59
CA ASN A 116 8.77 14.07 -11.52
C ASN A 116 7.59 13.46 -12.29
N TYR A 117 7.83 12.44 -13.12
CA TYR A 117 6.79 11.79 -13.91
C TYR A 117 5.94 10.81 -13.08
N SER A 118 4.78 10.43 -13.65
CA SER A 118 3.90 9.42 -13.05
C SER A 118 4.59 8.07 -12.92
N ILE A 119 4.10 7.27 -11.96
CA ILE A 119 4.59 5.90 -11.73
C ILE A 119 4.45 5.07 -13.01
N GLU A 120 3.28 5.14 -13.66
CA GLU A 120 2.96 4.41 -14.88
C GLU A 120 3.96 4.70 -16.02
N PHE A 121 4.35 5.97 -16.20
CA PHE A 121 5.36 6.35 -17.18
C PHE A 121 6.71 5.71 -16.85
N PHE A 122 7.13 5.73 -15.59
CA PHE A 122 8.39 5.13 -15.17
C PHE A 122 8.40 3.61 -15.36
N GLU A 123 7.28 2.94 -15.11
CA GLU A 123 7.13 1.50 -15.35
C GLU A 123 7.23 1.18 -16.86
N ARG A 124 6.55 1.93 -17.72
CA ARG A 124 6.68 1.80 -19.20
C ARG A 124 8.11 2.05 -19.68
N PHE A 125 8.79 3.02 -19.08
CA PHE A 125 10.20 3.35 -19.35
C PHE A 125 11.11 2.17 -18.99
N LEU A 126 10.99 1.63 -17.77
CA LEU A 126 11.79 0.49 -17.32
C LEU A 126 11.56 -0.76 -18.19
N VAL A 127 10.31 -1.07 -18.56
CA VAL A 127 9.98 -2.22 -19.42
C VAL A 127 10.69 -2.16 -20.77
N ARG A 128 10.83 -0.97 -21.37
CA ARG A 128 11.50 -0.81 -22.66
C ARG A 128 13.03 -0.81 -22.56
N ILE A 129 13.60 -0.43 -21.41
CA ILE A 129 15.05 -0.20 -21.30
C ILE A 129 15.79 -1.32 -20.60
N ILE A 130 15.17 -1.97 -19.60
CA ILE A 130 15.81 -3.07 -18.86
C ILE A 130 16.27 -4.23 -19.78
N PRO A 131 15.54 -4.61 -20.85
CA PRO A 131 16.01 -5.67 -21.76
C PRO A 131 17.25 -5.31 -22.58
N GLU A 132 17.57 -4.03 -22.73
CA GLU A 132 18.63 -3.56 -23.62
C GLU A 132 19.90 -3.21 -22.82
N GLU A 133 20.88 -4.14 -22.77
CA GLU A 133 22.12 -3.99 -22.00
C GLU A 133 22.92 -2.72 -22.33
N ILE A 134 22.77 -2.21 -23.54
CA ILE A 134 23.44 -1.01 -24.05
C ILE A 134 23.16 0.20 -23.16
N PHE A 135 22.01 0.24 -22.47
CA PHE A 135 21.61 1.36 -21.63
C PHE A 135 22.13 1.30 -20.19
N TYR A 136 22.72 0.18 -19.74
CA TYR A 136 23.04 0.00 -18.33
C TYR A 136 24.07 1.02 -17.82
N PHE A 137 25.05 1.39 -18.65
CA PHE A 137 26.03 2.41 -18.30
C PHE A 137 25.38 3.80 -18.14
N SER A 138 24.51 4.17 -19.08
CA SER A 138 23.76 5.43 -19.04
C SER A 138 22.83 5.51 -17.83
N LEU A 139 22.10 4.42 -17.55
CA LEU A 139 21.21 4.29 -16.40
C LEU A 139 21.95 4.34 -15.06
N LYS A 140 23.12 3.72 -14.97
CA LYS A 140 23.95 3.78 -13.77
C LYS A 140 24.21 5.23 -13.36
N ASN A 141 24.63 6.08 -14.30
CA ASN A 141 24.92 7.48 -14.02
C ASN A 141 23.69 8.24 -13.52
N ILE A 142 22.50 7.89 -14.01
CA ILE A 142 21.22 8.47 -13.58
C ILE A 142 20.88 8.03 -12.14
N PHE A 143 21.02 6.75 -11.83
CA PHE A 143 20.62 6.21 -10.51
C PHE A 143 21.61 6.54 -9.39
N THR A 144 22.89 6.75 -9.72
CA THR A 144 23.90 7.22 -8.78
C THR A 144 23.98 8.75 -8.69
N PHE A 145 23.09 9.48 -9.38
CA PHE A 145 23.13 10.94 -9.38
C PHE A 145 22.67 11.53 -8.05
N ASP A 146 23.59 12.20 -7.34
CA ASP A 146 23.38 12.67 -5.97
C ASP A 146 22.51 13.94 -5.85
N HIS A 147 22.29 14.68 -6.94
CA HIS A 147 21.48 15.90 -6.93
C HIS A 147 19.96 15.65 -7.03
N ILE A 148 19.52 14.39 -7.11
CA ILE A 148 18.09 14.05 -6.99
C ILE A 148 17.68 14.12 -5.51
N GLU A 149 16.51 14.67 -5.24
CA GLU A 149 15.91 14.63 -3.90
C GLU A 149 15.86 13.18 -3.38
N LYS A 150 16.35 12.96 -2.15
CA LYS A 150 16.48 11.61 -1.55
C LYS A 150 15.21 10.77 -1.66
N ARG A 151 14.02 11.35 -1.42
CA ARG A 151 12.75 10.62 -1.51
C ARG A 151 12.46 10.10 -2.92
N LYS A 152 12.76 10.90 -3.94
CA LYS A 152 12.55 10.52 -5.34
C LYS A 152 13.58 9.48 -5.78
N ARG A 153 14.84 9.64 -5.36
CA ARG A 153 15.89 8.66 -5.60
C ARG A 153 15.54 7.31 -4.97
N GLU A 154 15.06 7.31 -3.71
CA GLU A 154 14.59 6.11 -3.02
C GLU A 154 13.50 5.39 -3.82
N PHE A 155 12.47 6.13 -4.25
CA PHE A 155 11.37 5.59 -5.02
C PHE A 155 11.84 4.93 -6.33
N ILE A 156 12.71 5.62 -7.07
CA ILE A 156 13.30 5.11 -8.32
C ILE A 156 14.05 3.79 -8.06
N ILE A 157 14.87 3.72 -7.02
CA ILE A 157 15.65 2.51 -6.69
C ILE A 157 14.74 1.34 -6.31
N ILE A 158 13.73 1.57 -5.47
CA ILE A 158 12.79 0.53 -5.06
C ILE A 158 12.05 -0.04 -6.27
N LYS A 159 11.55 0.84 -7.15
CA LYS A 159 10.86 0.43 -8.37
C LYS A 159 11.77 -0.33 -9.32
N LEU A 160 13.01 0.12 -9.48
CA LEU A 160 14.01 -0.60 -10.27
C LEU A 160 14.21 -2.04 -9.78
N VAL A 161 14.32 -2.26 -8.47
CA VAL A 161 14.43 -3.62 -7.89
C VAL A 161 13.16 -4.45 -8.14
N GLN A 162 11.98 -3.83 -8.07
CA GLN A 162 10.70 -4.52 -8.34
C GLN A 162 10.60 -5.03 -9.78
N PHE A 163 11.15 -4.30 -10.75
CA PHE A 163 11.06 -4.60 -12.19
C PHE A 163 12.14 -5.53 -12.72
N ILE A 164 13.35 -5.47 -12.18
CA ILE A 164 14.45 -6.31 -12.65
C ILE A 164 14.15 -7.79 -12.39
N SER A 165 14.52 -8.66 -13.33
CA SER A 165 14.34 -10.11 -13.21
C SER A 165 15.31 -10.79 -12.25
N ASP A 166 16.56 -10.34 -12.18
CA ASP A 166 17.69 -11.11 -11.64
C ASP A 166 18.78 -10.24 -11.01
N GLY A 167 19.63 -10.84 -10.16
CA GLY A 167 20.70 -10.15 -9.46
C GLY A 167 21.86 -9.68 -10.37
N GLN A 168 22.07 -10.30 -11.53
CA GLN A 168 23.15 -9.92 -12.45
C GLN A 168 22.84 -8.60 -13.15
N THR A 169 21.59 -8.39 -13.55
CA THR A 169 21.11 -7.12 -14.09
C THR A 169 21.24 -5.99 -13.07
N LEU A 170 20.90 -6.25 -11.79
CA LEU A 170 21.17 -5.32 -10.70
C LEU A 170 22.67 -5.00 -10.56
N MET A 171 23.54 -6.01 -10.71
CA MET A 171 24.99 -5.83 -10.64
C MET A 171 25.52 -4.96 -11.79
N LYS A 172 24.98 -5.11 -13.00
CA LYS A 172 25.35 -4.26 -14.14
C LYS A 172 24.89 -2.80 -13.95
N LEU A 173 23.70 -2.60 -13.37
CA LEU A 173 23.10 -1.27 -13.20
C LEU A 173 23.66 -0.48 -12.01
N LEU A 174 23.81 -1.13 -10.85
CA LEU A 174 24.27 -0.47 -9.63
C LEU A 174 25.77 -0.64 -9.42
N SER A 175 26.38 -1.73 -9.91
CA SER A 175 27.79 -2.07 -9.69
C SER A 175 28.20 -1.98 -8.20
N CYS A 176 29.49 -1.87 -7.89
CA CYS A 176 29.96 -1.77 -6.50
C CYS A 176 29.58 -0.47 -5.76
N SER A 177 28.83 0.44 -6.39
CA SER A 177 28.45 1.74 -5.79
C SER A 177 27.58 1.59 -4.54
N SER A 178 26.85 0.48 -4.41
CA SER A 178 26.03 0.19 -3.22
C SER A 178 26.84 -0.10 -1.95
N LEU A 179 28.14 -0.39 -2.06
CA LEU A 179 28.99 -0.69 -0.91
C LEU A 179 29.44 0.58 -0.18
N SER A 180 29.60 1.69 -0.90
CA SER A 180 30.04 2.97 -0.34
C SER A 180 28.87 3.91 0.01
N ASP A 181 27.75 3.81 -0.72
CA ASP A 181 26.59 4.67 -0.49
C ASP A 181 25.63 4.04 0.54
N HIS A 182 25.66 4.56 1.77
CA HIS A 182 24.75 4.16 2.84
C HIS A 182 23.28 4.32 2.44
N PHE A 183 22.94 5.30 1.61
CA PHE A 183 21.57 5.52 1.18
C PHE A 183 21.10 4.41 0.23
N LEU A 184 21.92 4.01 -0.73
CA LEU A 184 21.63 2.86 -1.60
C LEU A 184 21.47 1.58 -0.78
N ARG A 185 22.41 1.29 0.13
CA ARG A 185 22.32 0.11 1.00
C ARG A 185 21.03 0.09 1.81
N LYS A 186 20.64 1.22 2.37
CA LYS A 186 19.37 1.36 3.11
C LYS A 186 18.15 1.08 2.22
N CYS A 187 18.13 1.62 1.00
CA CYS A 187 17.01 1.38 0.07
C CYS A 187 16.91 -0.09 -0.34
N LEU A 188 18.04 -0.73 -0.62
CA LEU A 188 18.10 -2.14 -1.03
C LEU A 188 17.74 -3.08 0.13
N VAL A 189 18.41 -2.94 1.28
CA VAL A 189 18.30 -3.92 2.39
C VAL A 189 17.09 -3.62 3.28
N GLU A 190 16.84 -2.37 3.66
CA GLU A 190 15.80 -2.05 4.64
C GLU A 190 14.42 -1.78 4.04
N LYS A 191 14.32 -1.49 2.73
CA LYS A 191 13.06 -1.06 2.12
C LYS A 191 12.59 -1.98 1.00
N SER A 192 13.46 -2.33 0.06
CA SER A 192 13.04 -3.10 -1.12
C SER A 192 12.66 -4.55 -0.80
N ILE A 193 13.16 -5.11 0.31
CA ILE A 193 12.78 -6.44 0.81
C ILE A 193 11.31 -6.50 1.23
N TYR A 194 10.78 -5.44 1.82
CA TYR A 194 9.38 -5.40 2.30
C TYR A 194 8.37 -5.10 1.19
N MET A 195 8.83 -4.84 -0.03
CA MET A 195 7.99 -4.52 -1.17
C MET A 195 7.77 -5.75 -2.03
N ASN A 196 6.54 -5.98 -2.49
CA ASN A 196 6.22 -7.05 -3.42
C ASN A 196 6.98 -6.85 -4.75
N SER A 197 7.46 -7.93 -5.36
CA SER A 197 8.08 -7.90 -6.69
C SER A 197 7.02 -7.77 -7.78
N ASN A 198 7.32 -7.03 -8.84
CA ASN A 198 6.50 -7.02 -10.07
C ASN A 198 6.91 -8.15 -11.02
N SER A 199 8.03 -8.83 -10.75
CA SER A 199 8.49 -10.03 -11.46
C SER A 199 8.07 -11.31 -10.74
N SER A 200 8.14 -12.43 -11.46
CA SER A 200 7.97 -13.79 -10.91
C SER A 200 8.92 -14.09 -9.74
N ILE A 201 10.12 -13.51 -9.77
CA ILE A 201 11.15 -13.71 -8.74
C ILE A 201 11.01 -12.66 -7.63
N ARG A 202 11.08 -13.09 -6.37
CA ARG A 202 11.01 -12.22 -5.19
C ARG A 202 12.22 -11.29 -5.10
N ASN A 203 12.02 -10.08 -4.57
CA ASN A 203 13.09 -9.09 -4.45
C ASN A 203 14.26 -9.57 -3.58
N SER A 204 13.98 -10.31 -2.50
CA SER A 204 15.00 -10.90 -1.62
C SER A 204 15.98 -11.80 -2.36
N VAL A 205 15.51 -12.62 -3.29
CA VAL A 205 16.33 -13.55 -4.09
C VAL A 205 17.26 -12.79 -5.03
N LYS A 206 16.74 -11.79 -5.74
CA LYS A 206 17.53 -10.94 -6.63
C LYS A 206 18.62 -10.21 -5.88
N LEU A 207 18.29 -9.69 -4.69
CA LEU A 207 19.24 -8.98 -3.84
C LEU A 207 20.28 -9.92 -3.24
N ALA A 208 19.89 -11.13 -2.82
CA ALA A 208 20.82 -12.14 -2.34
C ALA A 208 21.83 -12.53 -3.44
N GLU A 209 21.35 -12.74 -4.68
CA GLU A 209 22.21 -12.96 -5.85
C GLU A 209 23.13 -11.75 -6.10
N TYR A 210 22.59 -10.53 -6.11
CA TYR A 210 23.36 -9.30 -6.28
C TYR A 210 24.50 -9.15 -5.24
N PHE A 211 24.21 -9.34 -3.95
CA PHE A 211 25.23 -9.26 -2.91
C PHE A 211 26.21 -10.44 -2.95
N SER A 212 25.79 -11.61 -3.43
CA SER A 212 26.70 -12.72 -3.67
C SER A 212 27.75 -12.39 -4.74
N LEU A 213 27.35 -11.66 -5.80
CA LEU A 213 28.24 -11.20 -6.88
C LEU A 213 29.21 -10.11 -6.42
N LEU A 214 28.82 -9.30 -5.42
CA LEU A 214 29.70 -8.32 -4.77
C LEU A 214 30.73 -8.95 -3.82
N GLY A 215 30.60 -10.23 -3.51
CA GLY A 215 31.51 -10.99 -2.66
C GLY A 215 30.88 -11.45 -1.34
N GLN A 216 31.33 -12.61 -0.88
CA GLN A 216 30.77 -13.32 0.27
C GLN A 216 30.80 -12.51 1.58
N ASN A 217 31.83 -11.68 1.81
CA ASN A 217 31.90 -10.82 2.99
C ASN A 217 30.76 -9.79 3.04
N ASN A 218 30.38 -9.23 1.88
CA ASN A 218 29.28 -8.28 1.79
C ASN A 218 27.94 -8.96 2.01
N LEU A 219 27.77 -10.16 1.43
CA LEU A 219 26.59 -10.99 1.66
C LEU A 219 26.40 -11.32 3.15
N ILE A 220 27.48 -11.70 3.85
CA ILE A 220 27.44 -11.99 5.30
C ILE A 220 27.12 -10.74 6.11
N ASN A 221 27.72 -9.59 5.77
CA ASN A 221 27.43 -8.33 6.45
C ASN A 221 25.95 -7.95 6.34
N VAL A 222 25.36 -8.10 5.16
CA VAL A 222 23.93 -7.85 4.94
C VAL A 222 23.08 -8.92 5.63
N PHE A 223 23.48 -10.19 5.58
CA PHE A 223 22.79 -11.26 6.31
C PHE A 223 22.78 -10.99 7.82
N ASN A 224 23.90 -10.59 8.42
CA ASN A 224 23.98 -10.24 9.83
C ASN A 224 23.14 -9.00 10.17
N GLU A 225 23.09 -8.01 9.27
CA GLU A 225 22.20 -6.86 9.40
C GLU A 225 20.72 -7.29 9.42
N LEU A 226 20.29 -8.11 8.47
CA LEU A 226 18.94 -8.66 8.43
C LEU A 226 18.64 -9.55 9.65
N PHE A 227 19.61 -10.34 10.08
CA PHE A 227 19.47 -11.21 11.25
C PHE A 227 19.33 -10.37 12.52
N SER A 228 20.10 -9.31 12.66
CA SER A 228 19.95 -8.36 13.77
C SER A 228 18.57 -7.68 13.77
N GLN A 229 18.05 -7.33 12.59
CA GLN A 229 16.71 -6.78 12.45
C GLN A 229 15.65 -7.81 12.85
N TYR A 230 15.81 -9.07 12.44
CA TYR A 230 14.92 -10.17 12.83
C TYR A 230 14.93 -10.37 14.35
N CYS A 231 16.11 -10.42 14.97
CA CYS A 231 16.27 -10.45 16.43
C CYS A 231 15.54 -9.28 17.10
N SER A 232 15.67 -8.06 16.56
CA SER A 232 15.02 -6.87 17.12
C SER A 232 13.49 -6.93 17.02
N GLN A 233 12.97 -7.39 15.88
CA GLN A 233 11.53 -7.52 15.65
C GLN A 233 10.91 -8.59 16.57
N THR A 234 11.68 -9.61 16.95
CA THR A 234 11.20 -10.66 17.87
C THR A 234 10.86 -10.14 19.28
N GLN A 235 11.41 -8.99 19.68
CA GLN A 235 11.07 -8.32 20.95
C GLN A 235 9.70 -7.64 20.91
N ILE A 236 9.20 -7.35 19.71
CA ILE A 236 8.06 -6.46 19.46
C ILE A 236 7.06 -7.15 18.51
N LEU A 237 7.03 -8.50 18.49
CA LEU A 237 6.24 -9.30 17.53
C LEU A 237 4.76 -8.90 17.49
N MET A 238 4.19 -8.55 18.64
CA MET A 238 2.79 -8.10 18.74
C MET A 238 2.49 -6.82 17.94
N PHE A 239 3.49 -5.98 17.66
CA PHE A 239 3.31 -4.71 16.93
C PHE A 239 3.87 -4.74 15.51
N VAL A 240 4.57 -5.80 15.12
CA VAL A 240 5.09 -5.98 13.74
C VAL A 240 4.00 -6.66 12.90
N SER A 241 3.72 -6.16 11.69
CA SER A 241 2.74 -6.82 10.80
C SER A 241 3.23 -8.22 10.41
N LEU A 242 2.28 -9.16 10.28
CA LEU A 242 2.58 -10.54 9.89
C LEU A 242 3.28 -10.60 8.52
N GLN A 243 2.84 -9.77 7.57
CA GLN A 243 3.44 -9.66 6.25
C GLN A 243 4.91 -9.22 6.30
N ASN A 244 5.27 -8.25 7.14
CA ASN A 244 6.67 -7.82 7.26
C ASN A 244 7.53 -8.94 7.87
N GLN A 245 6.98 -9.69 8.83
CA GLN A 245 7.65 -10.83 9.43
C GLN A 245 7.87 -11.94 8.40
N VAL A 246 6.88 -12.24 7.56
CA VAL A 246 6.99 -13.18 6.43
C VAL A 246 8.11 -12.74 5.48
N GLN A 247 8.09 -11.50 5.00
CA GLN A 247 9.08 -11.01 4.04
C GLN A 247 10.50 -11.03 4.61
N LEU A 248 10.69 -10.63 5.87
CA LEU A 248 12.01 -10.69 6.52
C LEU A 248 12.49 -12.14 6.71
N SER A 249 11.59 -13.06 7.07
CA SER A 249 11.92 -14.48 7.24
C SER A 249 12.33 -15.12 5.92
N LEU A 250 11.60 -14.83 4.83
CA LEU A 250 11.95 -15.27 3.48
C LEU A 250 13.31 -14.69 3.06
N ALA A 251 13.54 -13.39 3.29
CA ALA A 251 14.80 -12.76 2.93
C ALA A 251 16.00 -13.36 3.67
N LEU A 252 15.86 -13.64 4.97
CA LEU A 252 16.90 -14.33 5.72
C LEU A 252 17.27 -15.67 5.11
N ILE A 253 16.28 -16.48 4.73
CA ILE A 253 16.50 -17.78 4.11
C ILE A 253 17.17 -17.62 2.74
N ASP A 254 16.70 -16.67 1.91
CA ASP A 254 17.25 -16.44 0.57
C ASP A 254 18.71 -15.99 0.62
N PHE A 255 19.07 -15.10 1.56
CA PHE A 255 20.45 -14.71 1.79
C PHE A 255 21.30 -15.87 2.33
N ALA A 256 20.79 -16.63 3.31
CA ALA A 256 21.49 -17.80 3.84
C ALA A 256 21.80 -18.84 2.75
N ARG A 257 20.86 -19.08 1.82
CA ARG A 257 21.03 -20.00 0.69
C ARG A 257 22.21 -19.62 -0.22
N GLN A 258 22.52 -18.33 -0.35
CA GLN A 258 23.61 -17.82 -1.20
C GLN A 258 24.98 -17.78 -0.51
N ILE A 259 25.03 -17.92 0.83
CA ILE A 259 26.31 -17.96 1.57
C ILE A 259 27.01 -19.30 1.29
N ASN A 260 28.28 -19.26 0.95
CA ASN A 260 29.09 -20.45 0.70
C ASN A 260 29.31 -21.27 1.98
N PHE A 261 29.54 -22.58 1.82
CA PHE A 261 29.71 -23.52 2.93
C PHE A 261 30.77 -23.09 3.95
N GLU A 262 31.96 -22.69 3.48
CA GLU A 262 33.07 -22.25 4.35
C GLU A 262 32.67 -21.09 5.26
N MET A 263 31.96 -20.11 4.69
CA MET A 263 31.49 -18.94 5.42
C MET A 263 30.38 -19.27 6.41
N ARG A 264 29.48 -20.21 6.06
CA ARG A 264 28.46 -20.70 6.99
C ARG A 264 29.09 -21.30 8.23
N CYS A 265 30.16 -22.07 8.08
CA CYS A 265 30.89 -22.66 9.22
C CYS A 265 31.48 -21.60 10.16
N LEU A 266 31.91 -20.44 9.65
CA LEU A 266 32.51 -19.38 10.46
C LEU A 266 31.49 -18.68 11.36
N ILE A 267 30.26 -18.44 10.87
CA ILE A 267 29.21 -17.71 11.60
C ILE A 267 28.23 -18.63 12.33
N LYS A 268 28.34 -19.95 12.11
CA LYS A 268 27.42 -20.99 12.59
C LYS A 268 27.07 -20.87 14.07
N ASP A 269 28.09 -20.89 14.94
CA ASP A 269 27.87 -21.02 16.38
C ASP A 269 27.20 -19.77 16.99
N GLU A 270 27.61 -18.58 16.56
CA GLU A 270 27.02 -17.31 17.02
C GLU A 270 25.55 -17.17 16.58
N LEU A 271 25.27 -17.52 15.32
CA LEU A 271 23.91 -17.48 14.79
C LEU A 271 23.00 -18.46 15.51
N ILE A 272 23.43 -19.70 15.71
CA ILE A 272 22.59 -20.75 16.30
C ILE A 272 22.27 -20.43 17.76
N ASN A 273 23.26 -19.95 18.53
CA ASN A 273 23.02 -19.51 19.90
C ASN A 273 21.96 -18.40 19.98
N SER A 274 22.01 -17.46 19.04
CA SER A 274 21.00 -16.39 18.92
C SER A 274 19.65 -16.93 18.46
N LEU A 275 19.63 -17.88 17.52
CA LEU A 275 18.42 -18.42 16.92
C LEU A 275 17.61 -19.26 17.92
N ILE A 276 18.27 -20.00 18.81
CA ILE A 276 17.62 -20.76 19.89
C ILE A 276 16.73 -19.85 20.74
N PHE A 277 17.25 -18.68 21.15
CA PHE A 277 16.49 -17.72 21.94
C PHE A 277 15.32 -17.10 21.17
N ILE A 278 15.53 -16.84 19.88
CA ILE A 278 14.49 -16.29 18.99
C ILE A 278 13.35 -17.28 18.79
N VAL A 279 13.67 -18.56 18.57
CA VAL A 279 12.67 -19.61 18.38
C VAL A 279 11.78 -19.77 19.60
N GLN A 280 12.35 -19.73 20.81
CA GLN A 280 11.56 -19.76 22.04
C GLN A 280 10.53 -18.62 22.08
N ARG A 281 10.93 -17.40 21.69
CA ARG A 281 10.00 -16.27 21.63
C ARG A 281 8.91 -16.38 20.58
N PHE A 282 9.21 -17.04 19.46
CA PHE A 282 8.18 -17.37 18.48
C PHE A 282 7.21 -18.38 19.06
N LEU A 283 7.70 -19.46 19.68
CA LEU A 283 6.88 -20.51 20.30
C LEU A 283 5.96 -19.98 21.42
N ASP A 284 6.38 -18.93 22.12
CA ASP A 284 5.59 -18.27 23.16
C ASP A 284 4.46 -17.37 22.60
N GLN A 285 4.40 -17.13 21.29
CA GLN A 285 3.33 -16.32 20.68
C GLN A 285 1.99 -17.07 20.66
N SER A 286 0.89 -16.36 20.92
CA SER A 286 -0.47 -16.90 20.81
C SER A 286 -0.89 -17.15 19.36
N ASP A 287 -0.40 -16.32 18.44
CA ASP A 287 -0.66 -16.40 17.00
C ASP A 287 0.02 -17.63 16.38
N ILE A 288 -0.79 -18.53 15.81
CA ILE A 288 -0.34 -19.80 15.21
C ILE A 288 0.56 -19.54 13.99
N SER A 289 0.18 -18.60 13.12
CA SER A 289 0.92 -18.31 11.89
C SER A 289 2.33 -17.82 12.21
N ARG A 290 2.47 -16.95 13.20
CA ARG A 290 3.78 -16.44 13.64
C ARG A 290 4.66 -17.53 14.23
N ARG A 291 4.07 -18.42 15.03
CA ARG A 291 4.76 -19.60 15.56
C ARG A 291 5.32 -20.45 14.44
N GLN A 292 4.47 -20.83 13.49
CA GLN A 292 4.83 -21.71 12.39
C GLN A 292 5.87 -21.09 11.44
N ILE A 293 5.76 -19.79 11.13
CA ILE A 293 6.77 -19.07 10.35
C ILE A 293 8.12 -19.09 11.08
N GLY A 294 8.13 -18.79 12.39
CA GLY A 294 9.35 -18.83 13.20
C GLY A 294 9.98 -20.23 13.25
N MET A 295 9.16 -21.26 13.43
CA MET A 295 9.55 -22.67 13.45
C MET A 295 10.17 -23.11 12.11
N LEU A 296 9.50 -22.83 10.99
CA LEU A 296 9.99 -23.22 9.66
C LEU A 296 11.24 -22.43 9.26
N THR A 297 11.31 -21.15 9.62
CA THR A 297 12.50 -20.33 9.39
C THR A 297 13.70 -20.89 10.15
N ALA A 298 13.50 -21.29 11.40
CA ALA A 298 14.52 -21.94 12.20
C ALA A 298 14.93 -23.29 11.61
N GLU A 299 14.00 -24.21 11.37
CA GLU A 299 14.27 -25.52 10.77
C GLU A 299 15.05 -25.38 9.45
N THR A 300 14.68 -24.42 8.60
CA THR A 300 15.37 -24.14 7.34
C THR A 300 16.79 -23.62 7.56
N LEU A 301 17.00 -22.67 8.49
CA LEU A 301 18.34 -22.15 8.80
C LEU A 301 19.21 -23.21 9.47
N PHE A 302 18.71 -23.96 10.44
CA PHE A 302 19.42 -25.09 11.05
C PHE A 302 19.90 -26.11 10.01
N THR A 303 19.03 -26.44 9.05
CA THR A 303 19.37 -27.32 7.93
C THR A 303 20.42 -26.70 7.01
N LEU A 304 20.29 -25.42 6.65
CA LEU A 304 21.25 -24.72 5.77
C LEU A 304 22.65 -24.58 6.40
N PHE A 305 22.74 -24.48 7.73
CA PHE A 305 23.99 -24.37 8.48
C PHE A 305 24.49 -25.74 9.01
N GLU A 306 23.87 -26.85 8.58
CA GLU A 306 24.21 -28.22 8.98
C GLU A 306 24.34 -28.41 10.49
N TYR A 307 23.46 -27.77 11.25
CA TYR A 307 23.34 -28.02 12.68
C TYR A 307 22.09 -28.86 12.90
N ASN A 308 22.21 -29.91 13.71
CA ASN A 308 21.17 -30.84 14.18
C ASN A 308 19.79 -30.70 13.51
N SER A 309 19.28 -31.76 12.88
CA SER A 309 17.98 -31.75 12.21
C SER A 309 16.83 -31.45 13.20
N LEU A 310 16.54 -30.17 13.38
CA LEU A 310 15.39 -29.67 14.12
C LEU A 310 14.17 -29.86 13.23
N LYS A 311 13.18 -30.58 13.73
CA LYS A 311 11.93 -30.83 13.01
C LYS A 311 10.77 -30.42 13.89
N PHE A 312 9.83 -29.72 13.29
CA PHE A 312 8.60 -29.33 13.96
C PHE A 312 7.39 -29.90 13.25
N ASP A 313 6.30 -30.07 14.01
CA ASP A 313 5.00 -30.42 13.47
C ASP A 313 4.22 -29.14 13.13
N TYR A 314 3.54 -29.13 11.97
CA TYR A 314 2.81 -27.98 11.45
C TYR A 314 1.31 -28.28 11.37
N ILE A 315 0.49 -27.23 11.42
CA ILE A 315 -0.97 -27.29 11.23
C ILE A 315 -1.23 -26.83 9.81
N GLU A 316 -1.77 -27.72 8.97
CA GLU A 316 -1.87 -27.54 7.51
C GLU A 316 -2.93 -26.52 7.07
N ASN A 317 -3.87 -26.15 7.95
CA ASN A 317 -5.00 -25.27 7.64
C ASN A 317 -4.70 -23.76 7.73
N ASP A 318 -3.44 -23.36 7.89
CA ASP A 318 -3.06 -21.96 7.96
C ASP A 318 -2.73 -21.41 6.55
N PRO A 319 -3.55 -20.48 6.01
CA PRO A 319 -3.34 -19.95 4.66
C PRO A 319 -2.04 -19.14 4.55
N THR A 320 -1.65 -18.41 5.60
CA THR A 320 -0.41 -17.62 5.59
C THR A 320 0.82 -18.51 5.63
N PHE A 321 0.74 -19.63 6.37
CA PHE A 321 1.80 -20.63 6.36
C PHE A 321 1.91 -21.32 4.99
N SER A 322 0.78 -21.65 4.37
CA SER A 322 0.75 -22.22 3.01
C SER A 322 1.39 -21.26 1.98
N GLU A 323 1.04 -19.97 2.01
CA GLU A 323 1.68 -18.94 1.18
C GLU A 323 3.19 -18.80 1.45
N PHE A 324 3.61 -18.89 2.71
CA PHE A 324 5.03 -18.86 3.07
C PHE A 324 5.79 -20.08 2.52
N VAL A 325 5.21 -21.27 2.63
CA VAL A 325 5.77 -22.53 2.13
C VAL A 325 5.81 -22.54 0.59
N THR A 326 4.75 -22.06 -0.08
CA THR A 326 4.73 -21.96 -1.54
C THR A 326 5.75 -20.94 -2.03
N ALA A 327 5.89 -19.79 -1.37
CA ALA A 327 6.94 -18.82 -1.68
C ALA A 327 8.36 -19.39 -1.49
N LEU A 328 8.56 -20.26 -0.49
CA LEU A 328 9.85 -20.94 -0.26
C LEU A 328 10.17 -22.04 -1.28
N ASN A 329 9.14 -22.70 -1.84
CA ASN A 329 9.25 -23.87 -2.71
C ASN A 329 9.08 -23.57 -4.21
N GLY A 330 8.34 -22.52 -4.56
CA GLY A 330 8.00 -22.12 -5.94
C GLY A 330 9.20 -21.83 -6.84
N GLU A 331 10.39 -21.68 -6.26
CA GLU A 331 11.62 -21.38 -6.98
C GLU A 331 12.47 -22.63 -7.32
N LYS A 332 11.97 -23.85 -7.07
CA LYS A 332 12.65 -25.09 -7.49
C LYS A 332 12.34 -25.53 -8.93
N ILE A 333 11.35 -24.94 -9.61
CA ILE A 333 10.78 -25.53 -10.84
C ILE A 333 11.45 -25.06 -12.15
N GLU A 334 12.12 -23.90 -12.22
CA GLU A 334 12.59 -23.38 -13.53
C GLU A 334 14.08 -23.57 -13.87
N LYS A 335 14.89 -24.24 -13.04
CA LYS A 335 16.34 -24.40 -13.34
C LYS A 335 16.89 -25.83 -13.30
N ARG A 336 16.04 -26.87 -13.30
CA ARG A 336 16.52 -28.28 -13.17
C ARG A 336 16.13 -29.25 -14.28
N GLU A 337 15.35 -28.86 -15.28
CA GLU A 337 14.97 -29.79 -16.36
C GLU A 337 15.99 -29.89 -17.52
N GLU A 338 17.06 -29.09 -17.56
CA GLU A 338 18.04 -29.19 -18.65
C GLU A 338 19.36 -29.92 -18.31
N ASN A 339 19.58 -30.37 -17.06
CA ASN A 339 20.84 -31.04 -16.69
C ASN A 339 20.65 -32.34 -15.87
N SER A 340 19.74 -33.22 -16.31
CA SER A 340 19.64 -34.58 -15.75
C SER A 340 19.59 -35.67 -16.83
N LYS A 341 20.61 -35.68 -17.69
CA LYS A 341 20.99 -36.87 -18.47
C LYS A 341 22.49 -37.12 -18.37
N GLN A 342 22.99 -37.36 -17.16
CA GLN A 342 24.22 -38.15 -16.93
C GLN A 342 24.42 -38.36 -15.42
N ASN A 343 24.07 -39.56 -14.97
CA ASN A 343 24.80 -40.39 -14.00
C ASN A 343 23.82 -41.36 -13.33
N LYS A 344 23.69 -42.53 -13.96
CA LYS A 344 23.20 -43.76 -13.34
C LYS A 344 24.41 -44.49 -12.73
N MET A 345 24.13 -45.22 -11.64
CA MET A 345 25.03 -46.15 -10.91
C MET A 345 26.05 -45.37 -10.07
N GLU A 346 26.19 -45.52 -8.75
CA GLU A 346 26.02 -46.60 -7.78
C GLU A 346 25.40 -45.94 -6.51
N ASP A 347 24.60 -46.55 -5.64
CA ASP A 347 25.02 -47.67 -4.80
C ASP A 347 23.79 -48.24 -4.06
N LYS A 348 23.56 -49.54 -4.24
CA LYS A 348 22.55 -50.33 -3.50
C LYS A 348 23.29 -51.04 -2.36
N LEU A 349 23.15 -50.57 -1.12
CA LEU A 349 23.22 -51.35 0.13
C LEU A 349 23.17 -50.31 1.27
N GLN A 350 22.14 -50.19 2.10
CA GLN A 350 21.84 -51.08 3.23
C GLN A 350 20.57 -50.55 3.90
N ARG A 351 19.43 -51.24 3.77
CA ARG A 351 18.39 -51.22 4.81
C ARG A 351 17.73 -52.59 4.86
N LYS A 352 18.04 -53.34 5.94
CA LYS A 352 17.29 -54.53 6.35
C LYS A 352 17.05 -54.46 7.86
N LYS A 353 15.77 -54.69 8.21
CA LYS A 353 15.18 -55.05 9.52
C LYS A 353 14.96 -53.85 10.45
N ARG A 354 13.76 -53.58 10.97
CA ARG A 354 12.65 -54.45 11.46
C ARG A 354 11.30 -53.78 11.10
N VAL A 355 10.30 -54.41 10.46
CA VAL A 355 9.33 -55.41 10.95
C VAL A 355 8.74 -55.04 12.33
N ILE A 356 7.51 -54.50 12.35
CA ILE A 356 6.28 -55.19 12.77
C ILE A 356 5.11 -54.56 11.98
N ASP A 357 4.30 -55.47 11.46
CA ASP A 357 3.13 -55.36 10.60
C ASP A 357 1.87 -55.53 11.46
N SER A 358 0.79 -54.81 11.15
CA SER A 358 -0.53 -55.46 11.07
C SER A 358 -1.54 -54.62 10.28
N ARG A 359 -1.73 -55.02 9.02
CA ARG A 359 -3.02 -55.27 8.33
C ARG A 359 -3.94 -54.07 8.03
N VAL A 360 -3.97 -53.65 6.76
CA VAL A 360 -5.18 -53.69 5.92
C VAL A 360 -4.77 -54.09 4.50
N GLU A 361 -5.62 -54.90 3.89
CA GLU A 361 -5.41 -55.74 2.71
C GLU A 361 -5.15 -54.95 1.42
N ILE A 362 -4.26 -55.53 0.60
CA ILE A 362 -4.12 -55.23 -0.82
C ILE A 362 -5.28 -55.92 -1.52
N LEU A 363 -6.20 -55.14 -2.06
CA LEU A 363 -7.17 -55.59 -3.06
C LEU A 363 -6.86 -54.86 -4.36
N ASP A 364 -6.37 -55.64 -5.34
CA ASP A 364 -6.42 -55.33 -6.76
C ASP A 364 -7.89 -55.10 -7.15
N SER A 365 -8.19 -53.92 -7.68
CA SER A 365 -9.41 -53.68 -8.47
C SER A 365 -9.11 -52.57 -9.46
N ASP A 366 -8.80 -52.98 -10.69
CA ASP A 366 -8.90 -52.15 -11.89
C ASP A 366 -10.36 -51.71 -12.01
N ASP A 367 -10.64 -50.42 -11.78
CA ASP A 367 -11.83 -49.72 -12.29
C ASP A 367 -11.60 -48.20 -12.17
N ASP A 368 -10.96 -47.65 -13.19
CA ASP A 368 -10.80 -46.22 -13.44
C ASP A 368 -12.13 -45.63 -13.95
N GLU A 369 -13.17 -45.46 -13.12
CA GLU A 369 -14.38 -44.73 -13.57
C GLU A 369 -15.34 -44.14 -12.50
N GLU A 370 -14.95 -44.04 -11.21
CA GLU A 370 -15.86 -43.50 -10.16
C GLU A 370 -15.31 -42.33 -9.30
N ARG A 371 -14.27 -41.61 -9.73
CA ARG A 371 -13.77 -40.43 -8.99
C ARG A 371 -14.44 -39.09 -9.32
N GLU A 372 -15.38 -39.05 -10.26
CA GLU A 372 -16.04 -37.79 -10.66
C GLU A 372 -17.44 -37.56 -10.07
N LYS A 373 -17.98 -38.48 -9.26
CA LYS A 373 -19.33 -38.30 -8.66
C LYS A 373 -19.36 -38.13 -7.13
N LEU A 374 -18.24 -38.34 -6.43
CA LEU A 374 -18.16 -38.20 -4.97
C LEU A 374 -17.65 -36.83 -4.49
N ILE A 375 -17.36 -35.90 -5.41
CA ILE A 375 -16.99 -34.51 -5.08
C ILE A 375 -18.20 -33.57 -5.09
N GLU A 376 -19.35 -33.99 -5.63
CA GLU A 376 -20.55 -33.14 -5.72
C GLU A 376 -21.51 -33.22 -4.52
N GLU A 377 -21.28 -34.11 -3.54
CA GLU A 377 -22.22 -34.29 -2.41
C GLU A 377 -21.70 -33.84 -1.03
N ASN A 378 -20.49 -33.25 -0.94
CA ASN A 378 -19.92 -32.75 0.33
C ASN A 378 -19.70 -31.22 0.37
N LYS A 379 -20.53 -30.43 -0.34
CA LYS A 379 -20.48 -28.95 -0.38
C LYS A 379 -21.43 -28.24 0.59
N ASP A 380 -21.79 -28.87 1.71
CA ASP A 380 -22.70 -28.28 2.70
C ASP A 380 -22.01 -27.78 3.99
N ASN A 381 -20.68 -27.66 4.01
CA ASN A 381 -19.97 -26.92 5.05
C ASN A 381 -19.31 -25.66 4.45
N LEU A 382 -20.00 -24.54 4.65
CA LEU A 382 -19.70 -23.14 4.30
C LEU A 382 -18.21 -22.74 4.29
N GLU A 383 -17.52 -22.94 3.17
CA GLU A 383 -16.35 -22.13 2.83
C GLU A 383 -16.85 -20.79 2.26
N GLN A 384 -16.78 -19.74 3.07
CA GLN A 384 -17.08 -18.38 2.63
C GLN A 384 -16.05 -17.97 1.58
N HIS A 385 -16.50 -17.72 0.35
CA HIS A 385 -15.65 -17.21 -0.72
C HIS A 385 -15.17 -15.79 -0.32
N GLN A 386 -13.94 -15.67 0.18
CA GLN A 386 -13.39 -14.36 0.58
C GLN A 386 -12.85 -13.62 -0.65
N PHE A 387 -13.32 -12.39 -0.85
CA PHE A 387 -12.82 -11.53 -1.91
C PHE A 387 -11.49 -10.89 -1.50
N VAL A 388 -10.55 -10.80 -2.45
CA VAL A 388 -9.19 -10.26 -2.22
C VAL A 388 -9.06 -8.80 -2.70
N TYR A 389 -9.84 -8.39 -3.70
CA TYR A 389 -9.74 -7.05 -4.31
C TYR A 389 -11.02 -6.23 -4.13
N PHE A 390 -10.86 -4.93 -3.79
CA PHE A 390 -12.02 -4.04 -3.60
C PHE A 390 -12.84 -3.91 -4.87
N GLN A 391 -12.21 -3.92 -6.04
CA GLN A 391 -12.90 -3.81 -7.31
C GLN A 391 -13.90 -4.95 -7.49
N ASP A 392 -13.48 -6.20 -7.24
CA ASP A 392 -14.35 -7.37 -7.34
C ASP A 392 -15.51 -7.30 -6.35
N CYS A 393 -15.27 -6.86 -5.10
CA CYS A 393 -16.33 -6.62 -4.13
C CYS A 393 -17.33 -5.57 -4.63
N LEU A 394 -16.84 -4.44 -5.14
CA LEU A 394 -17.67 -3.33 -5.57
C LEU A 394 -18.49 -3.69 -6.81
N ASP A 395 -17.90 -4.40 -7.76
CA ASP A 395 -18.58 -4.86 -8.97
C ASP A 395 -19.68 -5.88 -8.61
N THR A 396 -19.37 -6.80 -7.70
CA THR A 396 -20.32 -7.80 -7.15
C THR A 396 -21.48 -7.14 -6.40
N LEU A 397 -21.23 -6.07 -5.63
CA LEU A 397 -22.26 -5.32 -4.91
C LEU A 397 -23.12 -4.44 -5.83
N LYS A 398 -22.56 -3.95 -6.94
CA LYS A 398 -23.27 -3.11 -7.92
C LYS A 398 -24.14 -3.95 -8.87
N ASP A 399 -23.72 -5.17 -9.20
CA ASP A 399 -24.51 -6.04 -10.06
C ASP A 399 -25.83 -6.41 -9.39
N ASN A 400 -26.92 -6.29 -10.15
CA ASN A 400 -28.28 -6.61 -9.71
C ASN A 400 -28.60 -8.09 -9.84
N LYS A 401 -27.75 -8.87 -10.52
CA LYS A 401 -27.94 -10.30 -10.79
C LYS A 401 -27.18 -11.22 -9.83
N THR A 402 -26.39 -10.65 -8.93
CA THR A 402 -25.57 -11.40 -7.97
C THR A 402 -26.41 -12.25 -7.03
N GLU A 403 -25.98 -13.48 -6.78
CA GLU A 403 -26.60 -14.36 -5.79
C GLU A 403 -26.38 -13.86 -4.36
N TYR A 404 -27.29 -14.22 -3.44
CA TYR A 404 -27.24 -13.78 -2.04
C TYR A 404 -25.88 -14.05 -1.38
N LYS A 405 -25.35 -15.27 -1.56
CA LYS A 405 -24.11 -15.72 -0.92
C LYS A 405 -22.91 -14.86 -1.36
N ASP A 406 -22.81 -14.58 -2.65
CA ASP A 406 -21.70 -13.79 -3.20
C ASP A 406 -21.82 -12.31 -2.82
N TRP A 407 -23.04 -11.78 -2.80
CA TRP A 407 -23.31 -10.41 -2.35
C TRP A 407 -22.98 -10.22 -0.87
N GLU A 408 -23.37 -11.18 -0.02
CA GLU A 408 -23.07 -11.21 1.40
C GLU A 408 -21.56 -11.33 1.66
N ASN A 409 -20.90 -12.25 0.96
CA ASN A 409 -19.45 -12.43 1.05
C ASN A 409 -18.67 -11.18 0.61
N ALA A 410 -19.11 -10.51 -0.45
CA ALA A 410 -18.52 -9.25 -0.90
C ALA A 410 -18.65 -8.15 0.16
N LEU A 411 -19.83 -8.01 0.77
CA LEU A 411 -20.06 -7.04 1.85
C LEU A 411 -19.21 -7.35 3.09
N TYR A 412 -19.12 -8.62 3.49
CA TYR A 412 -18.33 -9.06 4.64
C TYR A 412 -16.82 -8.89 4.45
N SER A 413 -16.34 -8.95 3.20
CA SER A 413 -14.92 -8.84 2.89
C SER A 413 -14.39 -7.41 3.03
N ILE A 414 -15.21 -6.38 2.77
CA ILE A 414 -14.77 -4.97 2.76
C ILE A 414 -14.24 -4.49 4.11
N GLY A 415 -14.91 -4.83 5.22
CA GLY A 415 -14.50 -4.38 6.57
C GLY A 415 -13.09 -4.83 6.97
N PRO A 416 -12.80 -6.15 6.93
CA PRO A 416 -11.46 -6.71 7.12
C PRO A 416 -10.42 -6.12 6.16
N MET A 417 -10.78 -5.93 4.89
CA MET A 417 -9.89 -5.33 3.88
C MET A 417 -9.47 -3.90 4.23
N ILE A 418 -10.39 -3.07 4.72
CA ILE A 418 -10.08 -1.73 5.20
C ILE A 418 -9.14 -1.80 6.41
N LYS A 419 -9.46 -2.62 7.42
CA LYS A 419 -8.62 -2.78 8.63
C LYS A 419 -7.20 -3.25 8.31
N ASN A 420 -7.07 -4.16 7.35
CA ASN A 420 -5.78 -4.70 6.89
C ASN A 420 -5.05 -3.76 5.92
N LYS A 421 -5.63 -2.60 5.59
CA LYS A 421 -5.11 -1.62 4.63
C LYS A 421 -4.75 -2.28 3.30
N SER A 422 -5.66 -3.10 2.78
CA SER A 422 -5.48 -3.82 1.53
C SER A 422 -5.24 -2.86 0.35
N ILE A 423 -4.59 -3.40 -0.68
CA ILE A 423 -4.14 -2.65 -1.85
C ILE A 423 -5.33 -1.93 -2.51
N GLY A 424 -5.17 -0.64 -2.79
CA GLY A 424 -6.17 0.16 -3.47
C GLY A 424 -7.13 0.94 -2.56
N LEU A 425 -7.06 0.82 -1.23
CA LEU A 425 -7.93 1.60 -0.31
C LEU A 425 -7.88 3.12 -0.57
N ASN A 426 -6.72 3.68 -0.91
CA ASN A 426 -6.57 5.10 -1.22
C ASN A 426 -7.16 5.50 -2.58
N ILE A 427 -7.23 4.57 -3.51
CA ILE A 427 -7.75 4.78 -4.88
C ILE A 427 -9.28 4.62 -4.85
N PHE A 428 -9.76 3.55 -4.23
CA PHE A 428 -11.17 3.18 -4.19
C PHE A 428 -11.92 3.80 -3.00
N GLY A 429 -11.28 4.52 -2.07
CA GLY A 429 -11.94 5.01 -0.86
C GLY A 429 -13.19 5.87 -1.11
N ILE A 430 -13.17 6.71 -2.16
CA ILE A 430 -14.33 7.50 -2.59
C ILE A 430 -15.43 6.58 -3.15
N GLU A 431 -15.05 5.61 -3.97
CA GLU A 431 -15.98 4.70 -4.63
C GLU A 431 -16.62 3.70 -3.66
N ILE A 432 -15.85 3.20 -2.69
CA ILE A 432 -16.33 2.37 -1.59
C ILE A 432 -17.35 3.14 -0.77
N LEU A 433 -17.05 4.40 -0.42
CA LEU A 433 -17.98 5.25 0.31
C LEU A 433 -19.30 5.44 -0.47
N GLU A 434 -19.23 5.81 -1.75
CA GLU A 434 -20.42 6.04 -2.57
C GLU A 434 -21.23 4.76 -2.74
N THR A 435 -20.56 3.65 -3.07
CA THR A 435 -21.21 2.35 -3.27
C THR A 435 -21.90 1.91 -1.99
N LEU A 436 -21.20 1.92 -0.85
CA LEU A 436 -21.79 1.55 0.44
C LEU A 436 -22.92 2.50 0.83
N LEU A 437 -22.77 3.82 0.68
CA LEU A 437 -23.79 4.79 1.06
C LEU A 437 -25.11 4.57 0.29
N PHE A 438 -25.03 4.29 -1.01
CA PHE A 438 -26.19 4.06 -1.86
C PHE A 438 -26.58 2.58 -1.99
N LEU A 439 -25.88 1.67 -1.31
CA LEU A 439 -26.24 0.26 -1.27
C LEU A 439 -27.60 0.08 -0.58
N GLU A 440 -28.55 -0.48 -1.31
CA GLU A 440 -29.88 -0.83 -0.81
C GLU A 440 -29.91 -2.27 -0.29
N GLU A 441 -30.76 -2.51 0.70
CA GLU A 441 -30.93 -3.84 1.28
C GLU A 441 -31.80 -4.70 0.35
N ARG A 442 -31.19 -5.70 -0.29
CA ARG A 442 -31.87 -6.57 -1.26
C ARG A 442 -32.35 -7.90 -0.68
N PHE A 443 -31.71 -8.35 0.40
CA PHE A 443 -31.83 -9.73 0.88
C PHE A 443 -32.24 -9.85 2.36
N ASN A 444 -32.81 -8.80 2.96
CA ASN A 444 -33.20 -8.76 4.39
C ASN A 444 -32.04 -9.16 5.32
N PHE A 445 -30.89 -8.54 5.12
CA PHE A 445 -29.67 -8.86 5.86
C PHE A 445 -29.76 -8.30 7.29
N PRO A 446 -29.54 -9.13 8.32
CA PRO A 446 -29.72 -8.71 9.71
C PRO A 446 -28.77 -7.57 10.07
N ASN A 447 -29.30 -6.50 10.68
CA ASN A 447 -28.53 -5.33 11.07
C ASN A 447 -27.75 -4.66 9.92
N PHE A 448 -28.24 -4.76 8.68
CA PHE A 448 -27.58 -4.21 7.48
C PHE A 448 -27.12 -2.76 7.65
N ILE A 449 -27.99 -1.89 8.18
CA ILE A 449 -27.67 -0.47 8.38
C ILE A 449 -26.49 -0.30 9.36
N ASN A 450 -26.46 -1.07 10.45
CA ASN A 450 -25.38 -1.01 11.44
C ASN A 450 -24.07 -1.56 10.88
N TYR A 451 -24.14 -2.64 10.09
CA TYR A 451 -22.97 -3.22 9.44
C TYR A 451 -22.36 -2.25 8.41
N LYS A 452 -23.21 -1.70 7.54
CA LYS A 452 -22.87 -0.64 6.57
C LYS A 452 -22.27 0.58 7.27
N MET A 453 -22.87 1.05 8.36
CA MET A 453 -22.34 2.14 9.19
C MET A 453 -20.96 1.79 9.76
N GLY A 454 -20.77 0.55 10.22
CA GLY A 454 -19.50 0.04 10.77
C GLY A 454 -18.38 0.08 9.73
N ILE A 455 -18.64 -0.31 8.50
CA ILE A 455 -17.65 -0.27 7.41
C ILE A 455 -17.32 1.18 7.04
N ILE A 456 -18.32 2.04 6.85
CA ILE A 456 -18.10 3.45 6.52
C ILE A 456 -17.33 4.16 7.67
N LYS A 457 -17.60 3.79 8.93
CA LYS A 457 -16.85 4.25 10.10
C LYS A 457 -15.37 3.89 9.98
N LEU A 458 -15.05 2.61 9.72
CA LEU A 458 -13.66 2.16 9.56
C LEU A 458 -12.95 2.91 8.43
N LEU A 459 -13.64 3.10 7.30
CA LEU A 459 -13.11 3.84 6.16
C LEU A 459 -12.75 5.28 6.52
N LEU A 460 -13.60 5.98 7.29
CA LEU A 460 -13.39 7.37 7.70
C LEU A 460 -12.28 7.50 8.77
N VAL A 461 -12.11 6.47 9.61
CA VAL A 461 -11.05 6.41 10.63
C VAL A 461 -9.67 6.22 9.98
N ASP A 462 -9.56 5.34 8.97
CA ASP A 462 -8.31 5.11 8.24
C ASP A 462 -8.00 6.23 7.24
N ASN A 463 -9.03 6.84 6.61
CA ASN A 463 -8.89 7.93 5.66
C ASN A 463 -9.70 9.19 6.06
N PRO A 464 -9.25 9.97 7.07
CA PRO A 464 -9.92 11.19 7.53
C PRO A 464 -10.23 12.23 6.44
N GLN A 465 -9.43 12.27 5.37
CA GLN A 465 -9.57 13.21 4.25
C GLN A 465 -10.90 13.06 3.50
N LEU A 466 -11.51 11.87 3.57
CA LEU A 466 -12.79 11.58 2.94
C LEU A 466 -13.93 12.45 3.51
N ILE A 467 -13.77 13.05 4.70
CA ILE A 467 -14.77 13.93 5.30
C ILE A 467 -15.19 15.09 4.39
N SER A 468 -14.28 15.59 3.55
CA SER A 468 -14.58 16.63 2.56
C SER A 468 -15.55 16.13 1.47
N HIS A 469 -15.42 14.88 1.07
CA HIS A 469 -16.31 14.23 0.12
C HIS A 469 -17.67 13.87 0.75
N PHE A 470 -17.72 13.57 2.06
CA PHE A 470 -18.98 13.40 2.79
C PHE A 470 -19.88 14.64 2.68
N VAL A 471 -19.30 15.85 2.79
CA VAL A 471 -20.06 17.11 2.63
C VAL A 471 -20.66 17.21 1.22
N ARG A 472 -19.90 16.84 0.19
CA ARG A 472 -20.38 16.82 -1.20
C ARG A 472 -21.53 15.84 -1.39
N LEU A 473 -21.43 14.64 -0.81
CA LEU A 473 -22.48 13.63 -0.88
C LEU A 473 -23.73 14.05 -0.11
N PHE A 474 -23.58 14.64 1.07
CA PHE A 474 -24.69 15.15 1.87
C PHE A 474 -25.51 16.20 1.13
N CYS A 475 -24.84 17.11 0.41
CA CYS A 475 -25.49 18.13 -0.42
C CYS A 475 -25.99 17.61 -1.78
N SER A 476 -25.71 16.35 -2.13
CA SER A 476 -26.12 15.80 -3.42
C SER A 476 -27.63 15.50 -3.46
N LYS A 477 -28.26 15.71 -4.63
CA LYS A 477 -29.67 15.39 -4.85
C LYS A 477 -30.00 13.89 -4.75
N LYS A 478 -28.98 13.03 -4.87
CA LYS A 478 -29.11 11.57 -4.75
C LYS A 478 -29.23 11.10 -3.30
N CYS A 479 -28.90 11.96 -2.33
CA CYS A 479 -28.85 11.61 -0.92
C CYS A 479 -30.22 11.80 -0.26
N SER A 480 -30.86 10.69 0.14
CA SER A 480 -32.12 10.70 0.90
C SER A 480 -31.90 11.16 2.34
N GLN A 481 -32.99 11.42 3.08
CA GLN A 481 -32.89 11.78 4.50
C GLN A 481 -32.28 10.66 5.36
N SER A 482 -32.52 9.39 5.01
CA SER A 482 -31.89 8.26 5.70
C SER A 482 -30.38 8.21 5.46
N HIS A 483 -29.93 8.44 4.22
CA HIS A 483 -28.51 8.54 3.88
C HIS A 483 -27.84 9.70 4.62
N LYS A 484 -28.48 10.87 4.68
CA LYS A 484 -27.98 12.04 5.42
C LYS A 484 -27.83 11.76 6.90
N SER A 485 -28.81 11.09 7.51
CA SER A 485 -28.72 10.70 8.91
C SER A 485 -27.61 9.69 9.16
N LEU A 486 -27.42 8.72 8.26
CA LEU A 486 -26.36 7.72 8.35
C LEU A 486 -24.97 8.37 8.26
N LEU A 487 -24.80 9.36 7.37
CA LEU A 487 -23.54 10.11 7.25
C LEU A 487 -23.21 10.84 8.56
N LEU A 488 -24.19 11.55 9.14
CA LEU A 488 -23.99 12.27 10.41
C LEU A 488 -23.65 11.33 11.57
N SER A 489 -24.36 10.20 11.71
CA SER A 489 -24.06 9.22 12.75
C SER A 489 -22.67 8.60 12.56
N THR A 490 -22.28 8.35 11.31
CA THR A 490 -20.96 7.77 11.00
C THR A 490 -19.82 8.73 11.34
N ILE A 491 -19.97 10.03 11.05
CA ILE A 491 -18.97 11.06 11.39
C ILE A 491 -18.75 11.13 12.90
N VAL A 492 -19.85 11.12 13.66
CA VAL A 492 -19.81 11.13 15.13
C VAL A 492 -19.12 9.88 15.66
N ASN A 493 -19.52 8.70 15.18
CA ASN A 493 -18.95 7.43 15.62
C ASN A 493 -17.46 7.30 15.26
N ALA A 494 -17.05 7.77 14.08
CA ALA A 494 -15.63 7.81 13.70
C ALA A 494 -14.83 8.75 14.61
N SER A 495 -15.37 9.93 14.92
CA SER A 495 -14.74 10.88 15.83
C SER A 495 -14.59 10.31 17.25
N LYS A 496 -15.62 9.59 17.72
CA LYS A 496 -15.61 8.87 19.00
C LYS A 496 -14.53 7.77 19.02
N MET A 497 -14.44 6.98 17.96
CA MET A 497 -13.44 5.90 17.80
C MET A 497 -12.01 6.46 17.76
N LEU A 498 -11.77 7.54 17.01
CA LEU A 498 -10.48 8.24 16.96
C LEU A 498 -10.09 8.90 18.30
N TYR A 499 -11.07 9.28 19.11
CA TYR A 499 -10.84 9.89 20.41
C TYR A 499 -10.53 8.87 21.51
N PHE A 500 -11.31 7.78 21.60
CA PHE A 500 -11.19 6.78 22.67
C PHE A 500 -10.33 5.54 22.33
N GLY A 501 -10.09 5.25 21.04
CA GLY A 501 -9.46 4.01 20.60
C GLY A 501 -10.40 2.79 20.63
N ASP A 502 -9.97 1.69 19.99
CA ASP A 502 -10.79 0.48 19.74
C ASP A 502 -11.24 -0.26 21.03
N GLU A 503 -10.49 -0.11 22.13
CA GLU A 503 -10.70 -0.89 23.37
C GLU A 503 -11.88 -0.41 24.25
N ASN A 504 -12.61 0.62 23.85
CA ASN A 504 -13.61 1.29 24.71
C ASN A 504 -15.07 1.22 24.23
N GLU A 505 -15.38 0.54 23.11
CA GLU A 505 -16.76 0.39 22.63
C GLU A 505 -17.54 -0.68 23.44
N GLU A 506 -16.97 -1.87 23.66
CA GLU A 506 -17.69 -2.99 24.34
C GLU A 506 -17.99 -2.72 25.84
N ASN A 507 -17.10 -2.01 26.54
CA ASN A 507 -17.29 -1.71 27.96
C ASN A 507 -18.27 -0.53 28.23
N ARG A 508 -18.71 0.20 27.19
CA ARG A 508 -19.60 1.36 27.33
C ARG A 508 -21.00 1.16 26.77
N GLU A 509 -21.20 0.29 25.78
CA GLU A 509 -22.56 -0.03 25.30
C GLU A 509 -23.42 -0.63 26.43
N ASN A 510 -22.82 -1.48 27.27
CA ASN A 510 -23.43 -1.99 28.51
C ASN A 510 -23.79 -0.90 29.56
N ASN A 511 -23.17 0.28 29.49
CA ASN A 511 -23.46 1.41 30.37
C ASN A 511 -24.40 2.45 29.73
N GLN A 512 -24.54 2.48 28.40
CA GLN A 512 -25.49 3.34 27.71
C GLN A 512 -26.90 2.75 27.69
N GLU A 513 -27.07 1.43 27.60
CA GLU A 513 -28.40 0.80 27.71
C GLU A 513 -29.06 1.01 29.08
N LYS A 514 -28.29 1.12 30.16
CA LYS A 514 -28.82 1.49 31.49
C LYS A 514 -29.28 2.96 31.58
N ASN A 515 -28.80 3.83 30.70
CA ASN A 515 -29.15 5.26 30.69
C ASN A 515 -30.27 5.62 29.69
N ILE A 516 -30.63 4.73 28.76
CA ILE A 516 -31.74 4.96 27.82
C ILE A 516 -33.11 4.94 28.55
N ASN A 517 -33.20 4.29 29.72
CA ASN A 517 -34.40 4.33 30.57
C ASN A 517 -34.63 5.66 31.32
N LEU A 518 -33.76 6.67 31.17
CA LEU A 518 -33.94 8.00 31.76
C LEU A 518 -34.50 9.07 30.79
N ASN A 519 -34.75 8.72 29.52
CA ASN A 519 -35.23 9.66 28.51
C ASN A 519 -36.74 9.97 28.55
N ASN A 520 -37.48 9.54 29.57
CA ASN A 520 -38.90 9.87 29.76
C ASN A 520 -39.16 11.16 30.55
N SER A 521 -38.18 12.05 30.69
CA SER A 521 -38.42 13.37 31.30
C SER A 521 -37.78 14.50 30.49
N ILE A 522 -38.32 14.74 29.30
CA ILE A 522 -38.16 16.03 28.60
C ILE A 522 -38.99 17.06 29.37
N GLY A 523 -38.33 17.79 30.27
CA GLY A 523 -38.97 18.83 31.05
C GLY A 523 -38.18 19.23 32.27
N LYS A 524 -37.01 19.85 32.05
CA LYS A 524 -36.27 20.79 32.95
C LYS A 524 -34.77 20.75 32.64
N ILE A 525 -34.33 21.47 31.61
CA ILE A 525 -32.93 21.88 31.49
C ILE A 525 -32.89 23.36 31.89
N ILE A 526 -32.74 23.61 33.19
CA ILE A 526 -32.40 24.92 33.75
C ILE A 526 -31.01 24.78 34.36
N TRP A 527 -30.05 25.47 33.73
CA TRP A 527 -28.84 26.06 34.29
C TRP A 527 -28.22 25.39 35.54
N LYS A 528 -27.16 24.60 35.32
CA LYS A 528 -26.08 24.42 36.32
C LYS A 528 -24.71 24.46 35.64
N SER A 529 -24.33 25.64 35.17
CA SER A 529 -22.95 26.01 34.85
C SER A 529 -22.27 26.57 36.11
N SER A 530 -21.93 25.70 37.07
CA SER A 530 -20.99 26.00 38.16
C SER A 530 -20.90 24.75 39.05
N ASN A 531 -19.93 23.89 38.77
CA ASN A 531 -19.32 22.87 39.65
C ASN A 531 -18.85 21.70 38.80
N LEU A 532 -17.72 21.85 38.11
CA LEU A 532 -16.87 20.74 37.65
C LEU A 532 -15.45 21.23 37.29
N ILE A 533 -14.96 22.21 38.07
CA ILE A 533 -13.52 22.47 38.23
C ILE A 533 -13.20 21.95 39.63
N LYS A 534 -12.80 20.67 39.71
CA LYS A 534 -12.13 19.97 40.82
C LYS A 534 -12.49 18.48 40.74
N SER A 535 -11.94 17.80 39.75
CA SER A 535 -11.58 16.39 39.91
C SER A 535 -10.13 16.27 39.48
N ASN A 536 -9.25 16.29 40.47
CA ASN A 536 -7.87 15.87 40.31
C ASN A 536 -7.87 14.37 40.03
N ASN A 537 -8.10 13.99 38.78
CA ASN A 537 -7.59 12.74 38.25
C ASN A 537 -6.38 13.10 37.41
N THR A 538 -5.23 12.61 37.83
CA THR A 538 -4.03 12.48 37.02
C THR A 538 -4.32 11.54 35.85
N ASN A 539 -5.13 12.01 34.90
CA ASN A 539 -5.41 11.29 33.68
C ASN A 539 -4.10 11.23 32.91
N LYS A 540 -3.56 10.00 32.77
CA LYS A 540 -2.63 9.66 31.69
C LYS A 540 -3.11 10.41 30.44
N ILE A 541 -2.25 11.26 29.88
CA ILE A 541 -2.54 11.97 28.64
C ILE A 541 -2.69 10.89 27.56
N ILE A 542 -3.93 10.43 27.34
CA ILE A 542 -4.27 9.59 26.20
C ILE A 542 -4.01 10.48 25.00
N LYS A 543 -2.95 10.18 24.23
CA LYS A 543 -2.68 10.84 22.96
C LYS A 543 -3.84 10.51 22.02
N SER A 544 -4.84 11.39 21.98
CA SER A 544 -6.00 11.25 21.10
C SER A 544 -5.55 11.26 19.64
N LYS A 545 -5.86 10.20 18.88
CA LYS A 545 -5.64 10.16 17.43
C LYS A 545 -6.50 11.21 16.71
N PHE A 546 -7.60 11.64 17.32
CA PHE A 546 -8.50 12.66 16.80
C PHE A 546 -7.96 14.09 16.91
N ALA A 547 -7.22 14.45 17.96
CA ALA A 547 -6.74 15.81 18.21
C ALA A 547 -6.07 16.52 17.00
N PRO A 548 -5.16 15.88 16.23
CA PRO A 548 -4.54 16.51 15.06
C PRO A 548 -5.48 16.69 13.85
N ILE A 549 -6.51 15.84 13.72
CA ILE A 549 -7.43 15.81 12.57
C ILE A 549 -8.79 16.46 12.86
N ALA A 550 -9.06 16.79 14.13
CA ALA A 550 -10.27 17.48 14.59
C ALA A 550 -10.67 18.72 13.74
N PRO A 551 -9.74 19.59 13.28
CA PRO A 551 -10.11 20.74 12.46
C PRO A 551 -10.79 20.32 11.14
N GLN A 552 -10.35 19.23 10.52
CA GLN A 552 -10.93 18.74 9.27
C GLN A 552 -12.39 18.33 9.45
N PHE A 553 -12.70 17.66 10.56
CA PHE A 553 -14.07 17.24 10.88
C PHE A 553 -14.97 18.43 11.18
N VAL A 554 -14.53 19.31 12.08
CA VAL A 554 -15.38 20.44 12.51
C VAL A 554 -15.60 21.43 11.37
N PHE A 555 -14.55 21.81 10.62
CA PHE A 555 -14.72 22.75 9.51
C PHE A 555 -15.53 22.17 8.36
N SER A 556 -15.45 20.86 8.09
CA SER A 556 -16.31 20.22 7.09
C SER A 556 -17.78 20.23 7.51
N LEU A 557 -18.08 20.00 8.79
CA LEU A 557 -19.45 20.11 9.31
C LEU A 557 -19.96 21.56 9.29
N LEU A 558 -19.11 22.54 9.62
CA LEU A 558 -19.47 23.96 9.52
C LEU A 558 -19.70 24.40 8.06
N ASP A 559 -18.89 23.91 7.12
CA ASP A 559 -19.07 24.14 5.68
C ASP A 559 -20.38 23.53 5.18
N LEU A 560 -20.75 22.34 5.66
CA LEU A 560 -22.04 21.71 5.39
C LEU A 560 -23.19 22.59 5.91
N CYS A 561 -23.09 23.11 7.14
CA CYS A 561 -24.08 24.03 7.68
C CYS A 561 -24.25 25.32 6.85
N GLN A 562 -23.22 25.75 6.13
CA GLN A 562 -23.25 26.96 5.28
C GLN A 562 -23.77 26.67 3.88
N ARG A 563 -23.42 25.51 3.30
CA ARG A 563 -23.76 25.15 1.91
C ARG A 563 -25.14 24.53 1.77
N TYR A 564 -25.63 23.86 2.80
CA TYR A 564 -26.93 23.21 2.75
C TYR A 564 -28.03 24.19 3.15
N ASN A 565 -28.90 24.55 2.20
CA ASN A 565 -30.06 25.38 2.47
C ASN A 565 -31.13 24.58 3.21
N PHE A 566 -31.17 24.71 4.54
CA PHE A 566 -32.18 24.06 5.37
C PHE A 566 -33.55 24.72 5.19
N ASP A 567 -34.53 23.94 4.74
CA ASP A 567 -35.94 24.31 4.85
C ASP A 567 -36.42 23.96 6.27
N LEU A 568 -36.46 24.93 7.18
CA LEU A 568 -36.72 24.70 8.61
C LEU A 568 -38.05 23.99 8.89
N GLU A 569 -39.03 24.07 7.99
CA GLU A 569 -40.31 23.37 8.14
C GLU A 569 -40.17 21.86 7.90
N LYS A 570 -39.30 21.44 6.97
CA LYS A 570 -39.15 20.04 6.54
C LYS A 570 -37.89 19.37 7.09
N ASP A 571 -36.83 20.13 7.28
CA ASP A 571 -35.50 19.65 7.65
C ASP A 571 -35.16 19.88 9.12
N SER A 572 -36.12 20.30 9.97
CA SER A 572 -35.90 20.55 11.41
C SER A 572 -35.23 19.37 12.14
N ILE A 573 -35.65 18.15 11.84
CA ILE A 573 -35.07 16.93 12.41
C ILE A 573 -33.63 16.73 11.94
N LEU A 574 -33.35 16.90 10.64
CA LEU A 574 -32.00 16.77 10.10
C LEU A 574 -31.07 17.85 10.67
N PHE A 575 -31.55 19.08 10.74
CA PHE A 575 -30.83 20.22 11.30
C PHE A 575 -30.49 20.00 12.77
N SER A 576 -31.44 19.51 13.58
CA SER A 576 -31.16 19.16 14.99
C SER A 576 -30.09 18.06 15.11
N ARG A 577 -30.14 17.03 14.27
CA ARG A 577 -29.12 15.96 14.23
C ARG A 577 -27.75 16.50 13.83
N LEU A 578 -27.69 17.45 12.90
CA LEU A 578 -26.44 18.10 12.50
C LEU A 578 -25.85 18.94 13.64
N ILE A 579 -26.67 19.71 14.36
CA ILE A 579 -26.22 20.47 15.54
C ILE A 579 -25.69 19.52 16.62
N LEU A 580 -26.41 18.43 16.89
CA LEU A 580 -25.97 17.42 17.85
C LEU A 580 -24.64 16.80 17.42
N ALA A 581 -24.51 16.40 16.15
CA ALA A 581 -23.26 15.87 15.62
C ALA A 581 -22.10 16.87 15.76
N LEU A 582 -22.31 18.14 15.39
CA LEU A 582 -21.32 19.19 15.55
C LEU A 582 -20.91 19.35 17.03
N SER A 583 -21.87 19.32 17.95
CA SER A 583 -21.59 19.46 19.38
C SER A 583 -20.74 18.31 19.93
N GLU A 584 -21.01 17.07 19.50
CA GLU A 584 -20.25 15.89 19.92
C GLU A 584 -18.84 15.89 19.34
N VAL A 585 -18.68 16.21 18.06
CA VAL A 585 -17.37 16.32 17.41
C VAL A 585 -16.51 17.42 18.04
N ILE A 586 -17.10 18.58 18.38
CA ILE A 586 -16.40 19.64 19.12
C ILE A 586 -15.98 19.16 20.52
N ASN A 587 -16.83 18.39 21.20
CA ASN A 587 -16.50 17.83 22.50
C ASN A 587 -15.28 16.88 22.43
N PHE A 588 -15.15 16.09 21.36
CA PHE A 588 -13.95 15.27 21.11
C PHE A 588 -12.72 16.11 20.70
N SER A 589 -12.92 17.35 20.24
CA SER A 589 -11.84 18.26 19.80
C SER A 589 -11.12 18.99 20.94
N LYS A 590 -11.50 18.78 22.21
CA LYS A 590 -10.98 19.52 23.39
C LYS A 590 -9.45 19.62 23.48
N ASN A 591 -8.74 18.60 23.04
CA ASN A 591 -7.28 18.51 23.11
C ASN A 591 -6.60 18.88 21.78
N SER A 592 -7.34 19.44 20.82
CA SER A 592 -6.81 19.84 19.51
C SER A 592 -5.95 21.11 19.60
N PRO A 593 -4.81 21.20 18.89
CA PRO A 593 -4.00 22.41 18.85
C PRO A 593 -4.75 23.61 18.24
N SER A 594 -5.79 23.37 17.43
CA SER A 594 -6.58 24.40 16.77
C SER A 594 -7.90 24.70 17.50
N ILE A 595 -8.07 24.28 18.76
CA ILE A 595 -9.33 24.44 19.51
C ILE A 595 -9.83 25.89 19.57
N ILE A 596 -8.93 26.87 19.63
CA ILE A 596 -9.28 28.30 19.61
C ILE A 596 -9.93 28.71 18.28
N SER A 597 -9.36 28.24 17.16
CA SER A 597 -9.89 28.48 15.82
C SER A 597 -11.23 27.77 15.60
N ILE A 598 -11.34 26.52 16.07
CA ILE A 598 -12.59 25.76 16.05
C ILE A 598 -13.68 26.50 16.84
N ALA A 599 -13.37 26.96 18.05
CA ALA A 599 -14.32 27.66 18.90
C ALA A 599 -14.75 29.01 18.31
N SER A 600 -13.83 29.79 17.74
CA SER A 600 -14.14 31.09 17.14
C SER A 600 -15.03 30.95 15.90
N SER A 601 -14.72 30.01 15.00
CA SER A 601 -15.55 29.74 13.80
C SER A 601 -16.93 29.21 14.17
N THR A 602 -17.02 28.31 15.15
CA THR A 602 -18.32 27.79 15.61
C THR A 602 -19.16 28.90 16.25
N PHE A 603 -18.55 29.76 17.05
CA PHE A 603 -19.22 30.90 17.66
C PHE A 603 -19.69 31.93 16.61
N LEU A 604 -18.89 32.18 15.59
CA LEU A 604 -19.24 33.08 14.48
C LEU A 604 -20.43 32.52 13.68
N TRP A 605 -20.46 31.21 13.43
CA TRP A 605 -21.59 30.55 12.79
C TRP A 605 -22.85 30.60 13.66
N LEU A 606 -22.76 30.29 14.96
CA LEU A 606 -23.91 30.38 15.88
C LEU A 606 -24.50 31.80 15.97
N LYS A 607 -23.67 32.84 15.83
CA LYS A 607 -24.14 34.23 15.76
C LYS A 607 -25.04 34.51 14.56
N GLN A 608 -24.94 33.75 13.47
CA GLN A 608 -25.79 33.94 12.28
C GLN A 608 -27.25 33.52 12.52
N PHE A 609 -27.52 32.75 13.59
CA PHE A 609 -28.87 32.32 13.99
C PHE A 609 -29.52 33.25 15.03
N ARG A 610 -28.80 34.28 15.48
CA ARG A 610 -29.26 35.27 16.45
C ARG A 610 -29.66 36.54 15.72
#